data_AF-A0A9W7CQW4-F1
#
_entry.id   AF-A0A9W7CQW4-F1
#
_cell.length_a   1.000
_cell.length_b   1.000
_cell.length_c   1.000
_cell.angle_alpha   90.00
_cell.angle_beta   90.00
_cell.angle_gamma   90.00
#
_symmetry.space_group_name_H-M   'P 1'
#
loop_
_entity.id
_entity.type
_entity.pdbx_description
1 polymer ?
#
loop_
_entity_poly.entity_id
_entity_poly.type
_entity_poly.pdbx_seq_one_letter_code
_entity_poly.pdbx_strand_id
1 'polypeptide(L)'
;MYNSEYNIDATQFLNNTFKIEVPTAGTTSTVSVSLPDGLYSYTDINRSIQTALVNAGAYLINPSGENVLYIQLTENSVYYAAQIDFSATPSTLPTAGGTWTRPATGLYSSGGTGLPTTTRVPRLIIDYASFGKVVGLTAGTYPSAPATVASAQLLNIIPQIHPTSSYIVRRD
;
A
#
# COMPACT_ATOMS: atom_id res chain seq x y z
N MET A 1 23.65 5.77 -5.52
CA MET A 1 22.99 4.65 -6.24
C MET A 1 21.61 4.52 -5.63
N TYR A 2 20.58 5.08 -6.29
CA TYR A 2 19.18 5.11 -5.83
C TYR A 2 18.40 3.99 -6.55
N ASN A 3 18.75 2.74 -6.28
CA ASN A 3 17.98 1.63 -6.86
C ASN A 3 17.82 0.55 -5.79
N SER A 4 16.68 0.59 -5.11
CA SER A 4 16.25 -0.46 -4.22
C SER A 4 15.41 -1.43 -5.04
N GLU A 5 16.09 -2.33 -5.76
CA GLU A 5 15.44 -3.40 -6.53
C GLU A 5 15.25 -4.62 -5.62
N TYR A 6 14.02 -5.07 -5.49
CA TYR A 6 13.66 -6.23 -4.68
C TYR A 6 13.33 -7.42 -5.57
N ASN A 7 13.96 -8.55 -5.29
CA ASN A 7 13.63 -9.81 -5.93
C ASN A 7 12.38 -10.42 -5.28
N ILE A 8 11.28 -10.46 -6.02
CA ILE A 8 10.03 -11.10 -5.64
C ILE A 8 9.99 -12.47 -6.32
N ASP A 9 9.87 -13.52 -5.50
CA ASP A 9 9.72 -14.90 -5.98
C ASP A 9 8.79 -15.68 -5.06
N ALA A 10 7.64 -16.07 -5.60
CA ALA A 10 6.62 -16.82 -4.90
C ALA A 10 7.09 -18.21 -4.46
N THR A 11 8.03 -18.83 -5.19
CA THR A 11 8.48 -20.20 -4.95
C THR A 11 9.71 -20.27 -4.04
N GLN A 12 10.66 -19.36 -4.23
CA GLN A 12 11.94 -19.36 -3.53
C GLN A 12 11.88 -18.59 -2.22
N PHE A 13 11.11 -17.48 -2.17
CA PHE A 13 11.14 -16.56 -1.05
C PHE A 13 9.80 -16.39 -0.35
N LEU A 14 8.67 -16.77 -0.98
CA LEU A 14 7.32 -16.58 -0.44
C LEU A 14 7.08 -15.11 -0.03
N ASN A 15 7.65 -14.17 -0.80
CA ASN A 15 7.64 -12.74 -0.51
C ASN A 15 6.79 -11.95 -1.51
N ASN A 16 5.79 -12.59 -2.12
CA ASN A 16 5.03 -12.01 -3.22
C ASN A 16 3.61 -11.58 -2.85
N THR A 17 3.18 -11.79 -1.59
CA THR A 17 1.83 -11.44 -1.15
C THR A 17 1.80 -10.68 0.17
N PHE A 18 0.84 -9.76 0.26
CA PHE A 18 0.49 -9.01 1.45
C PHE A 18 -0.95 -8.51 1.33
N LYS A 19 -1.46 -7.83 2.37
CA LYS A 19 -2.87 -7.41 2.42
C LYS A 19 -3.00 -5.97 2.86
N ILE A 20 -4.01 -5.28 2.34
CA ILE A 20 -4.45 -3.97 2.82
C ILE A 20 -5.83 -4.14 3.44
N GLU A 21 -5.96 -3.77 4.70
CA GLU A 21 -7.26 -3.59 5.35
C GLU A 21 -7.78 -2.18 5.05
N VAL A 22 -8.95 -2.08 4.42
CA VAL A 22 -9.60 -0.81 4.09
C VAL A 22 -10.87 -0.62 4.91
N PRO A 23 -11.13 0.57 5.47
CA PRO A 23 -12.37 0.85 6.21
C PRO A 23 -13.60 0.89 5.30
N THR A 24 -14.66 0.17 5.65
CA THR A 24 -15.91 0.10 4.85
C THR A 24 -17.13 0.00 5.76
N ALA A 25 -18.15 0.85 5.57
CA ALA A 25 -19.30 0.95 6.48
C ALA A 25 -18.88 0.92 7.98
N GLY A 26 -19.56 0.14 8.81
CA GLY A 26 -19.19 -0.05 10.23
C GLY A 26 -18.06 -1.05 10.47
N THR A 27 -17.37 -1.53 9.44
CA THR A 27 -16.37 -2.61 9.52
C THR A 27 -15.13 -2.31 8.64
N THR A 28 -14.31 -3.32 8.40
CA THR A 28 -13.19 -3.29 7.46
C THR A 28 -13.34 -4.40 6.41
N SER A 29 -12.72 -4.20 5.25
CA SER A 29 -12.58 -5.21 4.20
C SER A 29 -11.10 -5.43 3.91
N THR A 30 -10.69 -6.65 3.58
CA THR A 30 -9.30 -6.95 3.26
C THR A 30 -9.10 -7.14 1.77
N VAL A 31 -8.14 -6.41 1.20
CA VAL A 31 -7.73 -6.50 -0.19
C VAL A 31 -6.36 -7.16 -0.24
N SER A 32 -6.28 -8.34 -0.88
CA SER A 32 -5.01 -9.01 -1.11
C SER A 32 -4.26 -8.35 -2.27
N VAL A 33 -2.96 -8.16 -2.08
CA VAL A 33 -2.04 -7.71 -3.12
C VAL A 33 -1.08 -8.86 -3.41
N SER A 34 -1.02 -9.26 -4.67
CA SER A 34 -0.09 -10.26 -5.18
C SER A 34 0.81 -9.63 -6.23
N LEU A 35 2.11 -9.71 -6.00
CA LEU A 35 3.15 -9.33 -6.93
C LEU A 35 3.52 -10.56 -7.76
N PRO A 36 3.48 -10.48 -9.10
CA PRO A 36 4.16 -11.46 -9.95
C PRO A 36 5.65 -11.55 -9.62
N ASP A 37 6.28 -12.67 -9.98
CA ASP A 37 7.71 -12.84 -9.78
C ASP A 37 8.50 -11.85 -10.66
N GLY A 38 9.51 -11.21 -10.08
CA GLY A 38 10.29 -10.19 -10.78
C GLY A 38 11.07 -9.25 -9.87
N LEU A 39 11.71 -8.25 -10.49
CA LEU A 39 12.43 -7.18 -9.80
C LEU A 39 11.52 -5.96 -9.64
N TYR A 40 11.36 -5.48 -8.41
CA TYR A 40 10.46 -4.38 -8.08
C TYR A 40 11.21 -3.23 -7.41
N SER A 41 10.94 -2.00 -7.86
CA SER A 41 11.22 -0.81 -7.06
C SER A 41 10.07 -0.53 -6.09
N TYR A 42 10.27 0.37 -5.12
CA TYR A 42 9.16 0.83 -4.27
C TYR A 42 8.03 1.46 -5.08
N THR A 43 8.35 2.13 -6.18
CA THR A 43 7.34 2.70 -7.10
C THR A 43 6.49 1.61 -7.74
N ASP A 44 7.09 0.46 -8.11
CA ASP A 44 6.36 -0.66 -8.71
C ASP A 44 5.47 -1.39 -7.69
N ILE A 45 5.96 -1.52 -6.45
CA ILE A 45 5.15 -2.04 -5.34
C ILE A 45 3.97 -1.11 -5.06
N ASN A 46 4.21 0.21 -5.01
CA ASN A 46 3.14 1.20 -4.83
C ASN A 46 2.10 1.13 -5.95
N ARG A 47 2.53 1.00 -7.22
CA ARG A 47 1.62 0.82 -8.36
C ARG A 47 0.78 -0.46 -8.21
N SER A 48 1.37 -1.53 -7.71
CA SER A 48 0.66 -2.79 -7.47
C SER A 48 -0.40 -2.65 -6.36
N ILE A 49 -0.09 -1.92 -5.28
CA ILE A 49 -1.06 -1.55 -4.24
C ILE A 49 -2.22 -0.76 -4.85
N GLN A 50 -1.91 0.28 -5.63
CA GLN A 50 -2.94 1.12 -6.25
C GLN A 50 -3.83 0.33 -7.20
N THR A 51 -3.24 -0.55 -8.00
CA THR A 51 -3.98 -1.41 -8.94
C THR A 51 -4.93 -2.34 -8.19
N ALA A 52 -4.46 -2.99 -7.11
CA ALA A 52 -5.29 -3.88 -6.30
C ALA A 52 -6.47 -3.13 -5.65
N LEU A 53 -6.23 -1.93 -5.12
CA LEU A 53 -7.27 -1.11 -4.50
C LEU A 53 -8.27 -0.53 -5.49
N VAL A 54 -7.82 -0.14 -6.69
CA VAL A 54 -8.71 0.29 -7.78
C VAL A 54 -9.59 -0.88 -8.23
N ASN A 55 -9.01 -2.07 -8.43
CA ASN A 55 -9.77 -3.27 -8.78
C ASN A 55 -10.79 -3.67 -7.70
N ALA A 56 -10.46 -3.45 -6.43
CA ALA A 56 -11.39 -3.67 -5.32
C ALA A 56 -12.45 -2.55 -5.18
N GLY A 57 -12.29 -1.41 -5.87
CA GLY A 57 -13.16 -0.25 -5.73
C GLY A 57 -12.99 0.50 -4.40
N ALA A 58 -11.80 0.44 -3.79
CA ALA A 58 -11.45 1.12 -2.53
C ALA A 58 -10.75 2.47 -2.78
N TYR A 59 -11.39 3.33 -3.58
CA TYR A 59 -10.88 4.66 -3.94
C TYR A 59 -12.03 5.65 -4.08
N LEU A 60 -11.72 6.94 -4.08
CA LEU A 60 -12.65 8.00 -4.49
C LEU A 60 -12.13 8.69 -5.75
N ILE A 61 -13.01 9.36 -6.48
CA ILE A 61 -12.66 10.14 -7.67
C ILE A 61 -12.76 11.62 -7.30
N ASN A 62 -11.64 12.33 -7.43
CA ASN A 62 -11.60 13.76 -7.16
C ASN A 62 -12.28 14.57 -8.29
N PRO A 63 -12.51 15.88 -8.10
CA PRO A 63 -13.14 16.72 -9.12
C PRO A 63 -12.37 16.81 -10.45
N SER A 64 -11.07 16.50 -10.44
CA SER A 64 -10.22 16.42 -11.63
C SER A 64 -10.34 15.08 -12.38
N GLY A 65 -11.12 14.13 -11.86
CA GLY A 65 -11.28 12.80 -12.43
C GLY A 65 -10.20 11.79 -12.02
N GLU A 66 -9.35 12.12 -11.06
CA GLU A 66 -8.25 11.26 -10.61
C GLU A 66 -8.70 10.35 -9.46
N ASN A 67 -8.20 9.13 -9.47
CA ASN A 67 -8.43 8.18 -8.39
C ASN A 67 -7.54 8.55 -7.18
N VAL A 68 -8.19 8.77 -6.04
CA VAL A 68 -7.54 9.09 -4.77
C VAL A 68 -7.60 7.86 -3.87
N LEU A 69 -6.42 7.43 -3.45
CA LEU A 69 -6.20 6.31 -2.56
C LEU A 69 -5.72 6.81 -1.20
N TYR A 70 -6.02 6.04 -0.16
CA TYR A 70 -5.78 6.42 1.24
C TYR A 70 -4.57 5.73 1.86
N ILE A 71 -3.76 5.06 1.05
CA ILE A 71 -2.49 4.46 1.43
C ILE A 71 -1.52 4.61 0.27
N GLN A 72 -0.28 4.99 0.57
CA GLN A 72 0.77 5.15 -0.43
C GLN A 72 2.10 4.70 0.13
N LEU A 73 2.89 4.00 -0.70
CA LEU A 73 4.29 3.73 -0.43
C LEU A 73 5.15 4.76 -1.17
N THR A 74 6.01 5.46 -0.43
CA THR A 74 6.90 6.50 -0.91
C THR A 74 8.34 6.22 -0.51
N GLU A 75 9.28 6.77 -1.27
CA GLU A 75 10.69 6.76 -0.88
C GLU A 75 10.99 7.99 -0.04
N ASN A 76 11.64 7.79 1.11
CA ASN A 76 12.10 8.88 1.97
C ASN A 76 13.62 9.05 1.81
N SER A 77 14.02 10.10 1.09
CA SER A 77 15.42 10.41 0.79
C SER A 77 16.24 10.84 2.01
N VAL A 78 15.58 11.33 3.07
CA VAL A 78 16.25 11.76 4.31
C VAL A 78 16.69 10.56 5.12
N TYR A 79 15.85 9.53 5.18
CA TYR A 79 16.11 8.31 5.94
C TYR A 79 16.63 7.14 5.09
N TYR A 80 16.80 7.35 3.78
CA TYR A 80 17.21 6.32 2.82
C TYR A 80 16.38 5.02 2.95
N ALA A 81 15.08 5.18 3.19
CA ALA A 81 14.15 4.11 3.49
C ALA A 81 12.80 4.37 2.82
N ALA A 82 11.96 3.34 2.68
CA ALA A 82 10.57 3.59 2.31
C ALA A 82 9.76 4.17 3.47
N GLN A 83 8.65 4.78 3.12
CA GLN A 83 7.66 5.26 4.05
C GLN A 83 6.30 4.86 3.53
N ILE A 84 5.44 4.42 4.44
CA ILE A 84 4.04 4.18 4.12
C ILE A 84 3.22 5.30 4.74
N ASP A 85 2.55 6.05 3.88
CA ASP A 85 1.67 7.12 4.25
C ASP A 85 0.23 6.60 4.30
N PHE A 86 -0.39 6.72 5.47
CA PHE A 86 -1.78 6.37 5.71
C PHE A 86 -2.59 7.64 5.82
N SER A 87 -3.60 7.77 4.97
CA SER A 87 -4.54 8.89 4.99
C SER A 87 -5.89 8.47 5.54
N ALA A 88 -6.59 9.41 6.17
CA ALA A 88 -7.91 9.17 6.72
C ALA A 88 -8.93 8.95 5.59
N THR A 89 -9.56 7.77 5.55
CA THR A 89 -10.69 7.51 4.66
C THR A 89 -11.91 8.25 5.20
N PRO A 90 -12.53 9.14 4.43
CA PRO A 90 -13.62 9.97 4.92
C PRO A 90 -14.91 9.17 5.04
N SER A 91 -15.77 9.54 5.99
CA SER A 91 -17.08 8.91 6.17
C SER A 91 -18.15 9.38 5.17
N THR A 92 -17.91 10.53 4.55
CA THR A 92 -18.75 11.10 3.50
C THR A 92 -17.90 11.55 2.33
N LEU A 93 -18.51 11.80 1.17
CA LEU A 93 -17.80 12.42 0.06
C LEU A 93 -17.25 13.78 0.50
N PRO A 94 -15.95 14.06 0.30
CA PRO A 94 -15.39 15.37 0.58
C PRO A 94 -16.11 16.45 -0.25
N THR A 95 -16.35 17.60 0.37
CA THR A 95 -16.97 18.77 -0.28
C THR A 95 -15.97 19.89 -0.56
N ALA A 96 -14.81 19.84 0.10
CA ALA A 96 -13.72 20.77 -0.13
C ALA A 96 -13.06 20.50 -1.49
N GLY A 97 -12.87 21.55 -2.29
CA GLY A 97 -12.21 21.47 -3.60
C GLY A 97 -13.08 21.00 -4.76
N GLY A 98 -14.37 20.70 -4.53
CA GLY A 98 -15.34 20.37 -5.58
C GLY A 98 -16.18 19.12 -5.27
N THR A 99 -16.86 18.60 -6.31
CA THR A 99 -17.72 17.41 -6.18
C THR A 99 -16.90 16.15 -6.37
N TRP A 100 -16.66 15.43 -5.27
CA TRP A 100 -16.06 14.11 -5.30
C TRP A 100 -17.12 13.06 -5.65
N THR A 101 -16.71 11.97 -6.29
CA THR A 101 -17.61 10.86 -6.64
C THR A 101 -17.05 9.50 -6.18
N ARG A 102 -17.96 8.54 -6.06
CA ARG A 102 -17.65 7.14 -5.74
C ARG A 102 -17.38 6.36 -7.03
N PRO A 103 -16.61 5.27 -6.98
CA PRO A 103 -16.50 4.36 -8.11
C PRO A 103 -17.85 3.75 -8.45
N ALA A 104 -18.04 3.38 -9.72
CA ALA A 104 -19.27 2.76 -10.20
C ALA A 104 -19.55 1.38 -9.55
N THR A 105 -18.48 0.65 -9.23
CA THR A 105 -18.53 -0.70 -8.65
C THR A 105 -17.49 -0.87 -7.55
N GLY A 106 -17.59 -1.96 -6.78
CA GLY A 106 -16.62 -2.33 -5.74
C GLY A 106 -16.92 -1.69 -4.39
N LEU A 107 -15.95 -1.74 -3.47
CA LEU A 107 -16.18 -1.51 -2.04
C LEU A 107 -16.81 -0.16 -1.72
N TYR A 108 -16.28 0.95 -2.24
CA TYR A 108 -16.78 2.30 -1.91
C TYR A 108 -17.94 2.76 -2.78
N SER A 109 -18.38 1.95 -3.76
CA SER A 109 -19.55 2.26 -4.59
C SER A 109 -20.85 2.29 -3.75
N SER A 110 -21.93 2.85 -4.31
CA SER A 110 -23.25 2.83 -3.67
C SER A 110 -23.88 1.43 -3.61
N GLY A 111 -23.56 0.56 -4.58
CA GLY A 111 -24.00 -0.84 -4.60
C GLY A 111 -23.08 -1.81 -3.86
N GLY A 112 -21.93 -1.34 -3.39
CA GLY A 112 -20.99 -2.09 -2.55
C GLY A 112 -21.23 -1.86 -1.06
N THR A 113 -20.18 -2.07 -0.26
CA THR A 113 -20.23 -1.85 1.20
C THR A 113 -20.37 -0.38 1.57
N GLY A 114 -19.87 0.52 0.71
CA GLY A 114 -19.89 1.96 0.90
C GLY A 114 -18.76 2.49 1.80
N LEU A 115 -18.72 3.82 1.90
CA LEU A 115 -17.77 4.55 2.75
C LEU A 115 -17.91 4.15 4.23
N PRO A 116 -16.84 4.28 5.02
CA PRO A 116 -16.87 3.97 6.44
C PRO A 116 -17.85 4.88 7.21
N THR A 117 -18.47 4.39 8.28
CA THR A 117 -19.34 5.20 9.14
C THR A 117 -18.55 6.11 10.08
N THR A 118 -17.29 5.75 10.36
CA THR A 118 -16.33 6.53 11.14
C THR A 118 -15.06 6.71 10.34
N THR A 119 -14.50 7.91 10.32
CA THR A 119 -13.19 8.16 9.70
C THR A 119 -12.12 7.24 10.30
N ARG A 120 -11.46 6.47 9.44
CA ARG A 120 -10.40 5.52 9.80
C ARG A 120 -9.32 5.51 8.72
N VAL A 121 -8.10 5.18 9.10
CA VAL A 121 -7.02 4.95 8.13
C VAL A 121 -7.00 3.48 7.68
N PRO A 122 -6.62 3.19 6.42
CA PRO A 122 -6.28 1.85 6.01
C PRO A 122 -5.08 1.30 6.79
N ARG A 123 -4.93 -0.03 6.80
CA ARG A 123 -3.82 -0.71 7.46
C ARG A 123 -3.13 -1.67 6.51
N LEU A 124 -1.80 -1.65 6.48
CA LEU A 124 -0.99 -2.68 5.84
C LEU A 124 -0.90 -3.88 6.76
N ILE A 125 -1.20 -5.07 6.24
CA ILE A 125 -1.03 -6.35 6.92
C ILE A 125 0.07 -7.15 6.20
N ILE A 126 1.11 -7.49 6.96
CA ILE A 126 2.22 -8.35 6.54
C ILE A 126 2.07 -9.69 7.26
N ASP A 127 1.49 -10.67 6.58
CA ASP A 127 1.28 -12.02 7.12
C ASP A 127 2.56 -12.87 7.04
N TYR A 128 3.41 -12.62 6.03
CA TYR A 128 4.64 -13.36 5.80
C TYR A 128 5.85 -12.49 6.11
N ALA A 129 6.69 -12.94 7.04
CA ALA A 129 7.94 -12.27 7.39
C ALA A 129 8.86 -12.08 6.17
N SER A 130 8.79 -12.96 5.17
CA SER A 130 9.54 -12.83 3.92
C SER A 130 9.19 -11.58 3.13
N PHE A 131 7.90 -11.23 2.98
CA PHE A 131 7.51 -9.96 2.40
C PHE A 131 7.92 -8.79 3.30
N GLY A 132 7.81 -8.95 4.62
CA GLY A 132 8.32 -7.97 5.57
C GLY A 132 9.77 -7.56 5.32
N LYS A 133 10.66 -8.51 4.98
CA LYS A 133 12.07 -8.21 4.63
C LYS A 133 12.24 -7.37 3.36
N VAL A 134 11.33 -7.51 2.39
CA VAL A 134 11.33 -6.72 1.14
C VAL A 134 11.03 -5.27 1.47
N VAL A 135 9.96 -5.03 2.24
CA VAL A 135 9.53 -3.68 2.60
C VAL A 135 10.13 -3.18 3.91
N GLY A 136 11.15 -3.84 4.47
CA GLY A 136 11.83 -3.43 5.72
C GLY A 136 10.91 -3.30 6.94
N LEU A 137 9.87 -4.12 7.04
CA LEU A 137 8.93 -4.18 8.17
C LEU A 137 8.88 -5.58 8.78
N THR A 138 8.67 -5.67 10.09
CA THR A 138 8.35 -6.96 10.73
C THR A 138 6.95 -7.43 10.33
N ALA A 139 6.69 -8.74 10.40
CA ALA A 139 5.32 -9.24 10.25
C ALA A 139 4.40 -8.62 11.30
N GLY A 140 3.19 -8.24 10.88
CA GLY A 140 2.26 -7.50 11.72
C GLY A 140 1.35 -6.60 10.91
N THR A 141 0.60 -5.76 11.63
CA THR A 141 -0.32 -4.80 11.02
C THR A 141 0.10 -3.37 11.35
N TYR A 142 0.07 -2.49 10.35
CA TYR A 142 0.53 -1.11 10.43
C TYR A 142 -0.55 -0.15 9.90
N PRO A 143 -0.99 0.84 10.68
CA PRO A 143 -0.72 1.02 12.11
C PRO A 143 -1.18 -0.17 12.98
N SER A 144 -0.51 -0.38 14.12
CA SER A 144 -0.77 -1.53 15.01
C SER A 144 -2.14 -1.48 15.67
N ALA A 145 -2.66 -0.29 15.95
CA ALA A 145 -4.02 -0.04 16.38
C ALA A 145 -4.81 0.72 15.30
N PRO A 146 -6.13 0.54 15.21
CA PRO A 146 -6.97 1.37 14.35
C PRO A 146 -6.80 2.85 14.69
N ALA A 147 -6.46 3.65 13.69
CA ALA A 147 -6.29 5.09 13.84
C ALA A 147 -7.34 5.86 13.01
N THR A 148 -7.64 7.08 13.45
CA THR A 148 -8.61 7.99 12.81
C THR A 148 -7.94 9.18 12.14
N VAL A 149 -6.63 9.35 12.34
CA VAL A 149 -5.82 10.46 11.85
C VAL A 149 -4.72 9.92 10.96
N ALA A 150 -4.38 10.67 9.92
CA ALA A 150 -3.29 10.34 9.02
C ALA A 150 -1.97 10.13 9.79
N SER A 151 -1.17 9.18 9.32
CA SER A 151 0.09 8.79 9.95
C SER A 151 1.05 8.26 8.90
N ALA A 152 2.35 8.35 9.18
CA ALA A 152 3.38 7.73 8.36
C ALA A 152 4.11 6.65 9.17
N GLN A 153 4.42 5.53 8.52
CA GLN A 153 5.26 4.48 9.08
C GLN A 153 6.56 4.40 8.29
N LEU A 154 7.68 4.67 8.97
CA LEU A 154 9.03 4.43 8.44
C LEU A 154 9.38 2.94 8.59
N LEU A 155 10.21 2.43 7.68
CA LEU A 155 10.74 1.07 7.79
C LEU A 155 11.57 0.93 9.07
N ASN A 156 11.41 -0.20 9.78
CA ASN A 156 12.11 -0.49 11.04
C ASN A 156 13.25 -1.51 10.86
N ILE A 157 13.47 -2.01 9.64
CA ILE A 157 14.55 -2.93 9.27
C ILE A 157 15.22 -2.40 8.01
N ILE A 158 16.55 -2.51 7.92
CA ILE A 158 17.29 -2.22 6.70
C ILE A 158 16.77 -3.18 5.61
N PRO A 159 16.17 -2.67 4.51
CA PRO A 159 15.62 -3.53 3.47
C PRO A 159 16.75 -4.34 2.84
N GLN A 160 16.54 -5.65 2.74
CA GLN A 160 17.56 -6.56 2.23
C GLN A 160 17.40 -6.70 0.71
N ILE A 161 18.30 -6.08 -0.06
CA ILE A 161 18.30 -6.12 -1.54
C ILE A 161 18.49 -7.57 -2.04
N HIS A 162 19.34 -8.36 -1.37
CA HIS A 162 19.49 -9.81 -1.60
C HIS A 162 20.27 -10.47 -0.43
N PRO A 163 20.03 -11.74 -0.08
CA PRO A 163 20.94 -12.48 0.82
C PRO A 163 22.30 -12.83 0.20
N THR A 164 22.40 -12.80 -1.13
CA THR A 164 23.62 -13.11 -1.91
C THR A 164 23.69 -12.32 -3.22
N SER A 165 24.26 -11.12 -3.26
CA SER A 165 24.52 -10.46 -4.56
C SER A 165 25.84 -9.70 -4.55
N SER A 166 26.75 -10.15 -5.39
CA SER A 166 27.86 -9.36 -5.90
C SER A 166 27.44 -8.79 -7.26
N TYR A 167 27.51 -7.47 -7.41
CA TYR A 167 27.33 -6.82 -8.71
C TYR A 167 28.70 -6.78 -9.41
N ILE A 168 28.85 -7.50 -10.53
CA ILE A 168 30.03 -7.36 -11.39
C ILE A 168 29.74 -6.23 -12.38
N VAL A 169 30.32 -5.06 -12.12
CA VAL A 169 30.39 -3.99 -13.12
C VAL A 169 31.56 -4.30 -14.04
N ARG A 170 31.28 -4.82 -15.25
CA ARG A 170 32.28 -4.84 -16.31
C ARG A 170 32.31 -3.46 -16.95
N ARG A 171 33.50 -2.87 -16.96
CA ARG A 171 33.83 -1.75 -17.83
C ARG A 171 34.36 -2.36 -19.12
N ASP A 172 33.60 -2.22 -20.19
CA ASP A 172 34.06 -2.41 -21.57
C ASP A 172 35.09 -1.34 -21.96
#